data_AF-A0A9Q0LS39-F1
#
_entry.id   AF-A0A9Q0LS39-F1
#
_cell.length_a   1.000
_cell.length_b   1.000
_cell.length_c   1.000
_cell.angle_alpha   90.00
_cell.angle_beta   90.00
_cell.angle_gamma   90.00
#
_symmetry.space_group_name_H-M   'P 1'
#
loop_
_entity.id
_entity.type
_entity.pdbx_description
1 polymer ?
#
loop_
_entity_poly.entity_id
_entity_poly.type
_entity_poly.pdbx_seq_one_letter_code
_entity_poly.pdbx_strand_id
1 'polypeptide(L)'
;MEIEEEYLNTNLNTKEDTDLYFVMEMPDKQTQKEIEAGLPYNFWNFGPNYEKPLLEINGRFYQGTYEESLTSQLIFEIDENSSNVNYFSKTTRKIKFERVIVEKK
;
A
#
# COMPACT_ATOMS: atom_id res chain seq x y z
N MET A 1 -29.47 -17.78 -30.00
CA MET A 1 -28.22 -18.10 -29.30
C MET A 1 -28.30 -17.31 -28.01
N GLU A 2 -28.90 -17.93 -27.01
CA GLU A 2 -29.03 -17.36 -25.67
C GLU A 2 -27.72 -17.63 -24.93
N ILE A 3 -27.08 -16.58 -24.42
CA ILE A 3 -25.91 -16.70 -23.57
C ILE A 3 -26.47 -16.81 -22.16
N GLU A 4 -26.44 -18.03 -21.61
CA GLU A 4 -26.73 -18.25 -20.19
C GLU A 4 -25.60 -17.62 -19.37
N GLU A 5 -25.88 -16.52 -18.68
CA GLU A 5 -24.99 -15.96 -17.66
C GLU A 5 -25.04 -16.85 -16.42
N GLU A 6 -24.04 -17.72 -16.29
CA GLU A 6 -23.85 -18.57 -15.12
C GLU A 6 -23.31 -17.69 -13.97
N TYR A 7 -24.20 -17.24 -13.09
CA TYR A 7 -23.84 -16.47 -11.89
C TYR A 7 -23.05 -17.38 -10.93
N LEU A 8 -21.73 -17.19 -10.84
CA LEU A 8 -20.88 -17.80 -9.81
C LEU A 8 -21.34 -17.28 -8.42
N ASN A 9 -22.18 -18.06 -7.75
CA ASN A 9 -22.48 -17.90 -6.34
C ASN A 9 -21.25 -18.28 -5.51
N THR A 10 -20.34 -17.32 -5.32
CA THR A 10 -19.27 -17.43 -4.32
C THR A 10 -19.79 -16.85 -3.00
N ASN A 11 -19.81 -17.67 -1.95
CA ASN A 11 -20.14 -17.23 -0.60
C ASN A 11 -19.15 -16.14 -0.16
N LEU A 12 -19.60 -14.89 -0.17
CA LEU A 12 -18.83 -13.72 0.23
C LEU A 12 -18.80 -13.63 1.77
N ASN A 13 -17.72 -14.12 2.37
CA ASN A 13 -17.38 -13.76 3.76
C ASN A 13 -16.68 -12.41 3.75
N THR A 14 -17.43 -11.31 3.85
CA THR A 14 -16.85 -9.97 4.00
C THR A 14 -16.44 -9.77 5.46
N LYS A 15 -15.14 -9.83 5.72
CA LYS A 15 -14.55 -9.41 6.99
C LYS A 15 -14.43 -7.89 6.95
N GLU A 16 -15.20 -7.18 7.77
CA GLU A 16 -15.06 -5.73 7.95
C GLU A 16 -13.78 -5.42 8.74
N ASP A 17 -12.62 -5.56 8.10
CA ASP A 17 -11.36 -5.10 8.67
C ASP A 17 -11.23 -3.60 8.38
N THR A 18 -11.29 -2.77 9.43
CA THR A 18 -11.12 -1.31 9.42
C THR A 18 -9.64 -0.89 9.30
N ASP A 19 -8.84 -1.72 8.64
CA ASP A 19 -7.44 -1.44 8.38
C ASP A 19 -7.33 -0.43 7.24
N LEU A 20 -6.73 0.73 7.49
CA LEU A 20 -6.41 1.70 6.44
C LEU A 20 -5.10 1.29 5.78
N TYR A 21 -5.18 0.93 4.50
CA TYR A 21 -4.02 0.52 3.71
C TYR A 21 -3.41 1.72 3.00
N PHE A 22 -2.08 1.75 2.94
CA PHE A 22 -1.34 2.77 2.22
C PHE A 22 -0.60 2.18 1.03
N VAL A 23 -0.74 2.83 -0.12
CA VAL A 23 0.16 2.60 -1.25
C VAL A 23 1.26 3.64 -1.19
N MET A 24 2.50 3.18 -1.03
CA MET A 24 3.67 4.04 -0.98
C MET A 24 4.30 4.15 -2.36
N GLU A 25 4.28 5.34 -2.94
CA GLU A 25 5.06 5.65 -4.15
C GLU A 25 6.48 6.03 -3.71
N MET A 26 7.44 5.18 -4.09
CA MET A 26 8.85 5.40 -3.79
C MET A 26 9.46 6.46 -4.71
N PRO A 27 10.37 7.29 -4.19
CA PRO A 27 11.00 8.38 -4.95
C PRO A 27 11.94 7.89 -6.05
N ASP A 28 12.53 6.70 -5.87
CA ASP A 28 13.47 6.14 -6.83
C ASP A 28 13.50 4.60 -6.80
N LYS A 29 13.93 4.01 -7.93
CA LYS A 29 13.99 2.56 -8.13
C LYS A 29 14.96 1.84 -7.20
N GLN A 30 16.00 2.53 -6.70
CA GLN A 30 16.96 1.93 -5.80
C GLN A 30 16.32 1.70 -4.43
N THR A 31 15.63 2.71 -3.92
CA THR A 31 14.88 2.66 -2.66
C THR A 31 13.80 1.57 -2.70
N GLN A 32 13.06 1.47 -3.81
CA GLN A 32 12.07 0.40 -4.01
C GLN A 32 12.70 -0.99 -3.89
N LYS A 33 13.81 -1.25 -4.60
CA LYS A 33 14.51 -2.54 -4.54
C LYS A 33 15.00 -2.89 -3.14
N GLU A 34 15.40 -1.89 -2.36
CA GLU A 34 15.88 -2.11 -0.99
C GLU A 34 14.76 -2.57 -0.06
N ILE A 35 13.57 -1.98 -0.17
CA ILE A 35 12.38 -2.43 0.57
C ILE A 35 11.97 -3.83 0.11
N GLU A 36 11.93 -4.08 -1.20
CA GLU A 36 11.61 -5.39 -1.77
C GLU A 36 12.61 -6.48 -1.33
N ALA A 37 13.88 -6.11 -1.13
CA ALA A 37 14.91 -6.99 -0.57
C ALA A 37 14.80 -7.19 0.95
N GLY A 38 13.81 -6.58 1.61
CA GLY A 38 13.57 -6.71 3.05
C GLY A 38 14.56 -5.93 3.91
N LEU A 39 15.22 -4.89 3.37
CA LEU A 39 16.09 -4.04 4.18
C LEU A 39 15.27 -3.28 5.23
N PRO A 40 15.83 -3.10 6.44
CA PRO A 40 15.14 -2.42 7.51
C PRO A 40 14.88 -0.95 7.14
N TYR A 41 13.68 -0.49 7.45
CA TYR A 41 13.26 0.89 7.29
C TYR A 41 12.51 1.33 8.54
N ASN A 42 12.61 2.63 8.85
CA ASN A 42 11.84 3.24 9.92
C ASN A 42 10.77 4.12 9.29
N PHE A 43 9.51 3.86 9.62
CA PHE A 43 8.39 4.70 9.20
C PHE A 43 7.85 5.45 10.42
N TRP A 44 7.95 6.77 10.39
CA TRP A 44 7.40 7.65 11.41
C TRP A 44 6.22 8.41 10.84
N ASN A 45 5.03 7.96 11.22
CA ASN A 45 3.82 8.74 11.05
C ASN A 45 3.49 9.38 12.39
N PHE A 46 3.69 10.69 12.50
CA PHE A 46 3.41 11.42 13.74
C PHE A 46 1.89 11.57 13.95
N GLY A 47 1.11 10.50 13.88
CA GLY A 47 -0.33 10.52 14.18
C GLY A 47 -1.21 11.16 13.10
N PRO A 48 -2.54 11.06 13.27
CA PRO A 48 -3.55 11.40 12.25
C PRO A 48 -3.59 12.89 11.86
N ASN A 49 -2.95 13.75 12.66
CA ASN A 49 -2.92 15.21 12.45
C ASN A 49 -1.63 15.71 11.79
N TYR A 50 -0.63 14.84 11.56
CA TYR A 50 0.62 15.25 10.92
C TYR A 50 0.56 14.86 9.44
N GLU A 51 0.36 15.87 8.60
CA GLU A 51 0.15 15.75 7.15
C GLU A 51 1.38 15.22 6.37
N LYS A 52 2.51 15.02 7.04
CA LYS A 52 3.80 14.73 6.40
C LYS A 52 4.55 13.59 7.10
N PRO A 53 4.22 12.32 6.82
CA PRO A 53 4.95 11.18 7.37
C PRO A 53 6.41 11.21 6.94
N LEU A 54 7.30 10.66 7.76
CA LEU A 54 8.72 10.52 7.45
C LEU A 54 9.07 9.03 7.31
N LEU A 55 9.92 8.73 6.34
CA LEU A 55 10.46 7.40 6.09
C LEU A 55 11.98 7.49 6.07
N GLU A 56 12.65 6.64 6.82
CA GLU A 56 14.10 6.46 6.75
C GLU A 56 14.42 5.07 6.20
N ILE A 57 15.25 5.05 5.16
CA ILE A 57 15.76 3.81 4.56
C ILE A 57 17.26 3.97 4.39
N ASN A 58 18.03 3.10 5.07
CA ASN A 58 19.49 3.06 4.97
C ASN A 58 20.14 4.46 5.19
N GLY A 59 19.69 5.18 6.23
CA GLY A 59 20.18 6.52 6.59
C GLY A 59 19.75 7.66 5.65
N ARG A 60 18.89 7.40 4.66
CA ARG A 60 18.26 8.42 3.82
C ARG A 60 16.87 8.73 4.32
N PHE A 61 16.54 10.00 4.39
CA PHE A 61 15.24 10.48 4.84
C PHE A 61 14.36 10.88 3.67
N TYR A 62 13.07 10.58 3.81
CA TYR A 62 12.04 10.86 2.83
C TYR A 62 10.82 11.46 3.54
N GLN A 63 10.22 12.47 2.92
CA GLN A 63 8.99 13.08 3.40
C GLN A 63 7.84 12.65 2.50
N GLY A 64 6.80 12.09 3.11
CA GLY A 64 5.60 11.66 2.45
C GLY A 64 4.58 12.80 2.34
N THR A 65 3.82 12.79 1.26
CA THR A 65 2.61 13.60 1.07
C THR A 65 1.46 12.67 0.74
N TYR A 66 0.37 12.76 1.50
CA TYR A 66 -0.84 12.01 1.19
C TYR A 66 -1.53 12.59 -0.03
N GLU A 67 -1.97 11.74 -0.96
CA GLU A 67 -2.93 12.16 -1.98
C GLU A 67 -4.33 12.34 -1.35
N GLU A 68 -5.09 13.31 -1.87
CA GLU A 68 -6.44 13.62 -1.39
C GLU A 68 -7.47 12.57 -1.82
N SER A 69 -7.20 11.85 -2.90
CA SER A 69 -8.07 10.80 -3.41
C SER A 69 -7.88 9.49 -2.63
N LEU A 70 -8.99 8.99 -2.10
CA LEU A 70 -9.09 7.58 -1.74
C LEU A 70 -9.26 6.77 -3.02
N THR A 71 -8.50 5.69 -3.13
CA THR A 71 -8.61 4.76 -4.27
C THR A 71 -9.02 3.39 -3.75
N SER A 72 -10.04 2.81 -4.37
CA SER A 72 -10.42 1.43 -4.13
C SER A 72 -9.58 0.54 -5.02
N GLN A 73 -8.79 -0.35 -4.42
CA GLN A 73 -7.99 -1.32 -5.15
C GLN A 73 -8.59 -2.71 -4.94
N LEU A 74 -8.65 -3.48 -6.03
CA LEU A 74 -8.96 -4.90 -5.96
C LEU A 74 -7.64 -5.64 -5.82
N ILE A 75 -7.45 -6.31 -4.68
CA ILE A 75 -6.25 -7.07 -4.39
C ILE A 75 -6.61 -8.55 -4.56
N PHE A 76 -5.80 -9.25 -5.36
CA PHE A 76 -5.88 -10.68 -5.54
C PHE A 76 -4.76 -11.32 -4.73
N GLU A 77 -5.13 -12.18 -3.79
CA GLU A 77 -4.20 -12.98 -3.01
C GLU A 77 -4.27 -14.41 -3.52
N ILE A 78 -3.16 -14.88 -4.07
CA ILE A 78 -3.00 -16.27 -4.49
C ILE A 78 -2.48 -17.02 -3.27
N ASP A 79 -3.29 -17.95 -2.76
CA ASP A 79 -2.84 -18.86 -1.71
C ASP A 79 -1.83 -19.84 -2.31
N GLU A 80 -0.59 -19.82 -1.82
CA GLU A 80 0.46 -20.72 -2.33
C GLU A 80 0.16 -22.20 -2.07
N ASN A 81 -0.76 -22.51 -1.16
CA ASN A 81 -1.13 -23.88 -0.77
C ASN A 81 -2.47 -24.35 -1.35
N SER A 82 -3.19 -23.52 -2.12
CA SER A 82 -4.44 -23.92 -2.76
C SER A 82 -4.60 -23.31 -4.15
N SER A 83 -5.40 -23.95 -5.01
CA SER A 83 -5.72 -23.37 -6.33
C SER A 83 -6.74 -22.23 -6.26
N ASN A 84 -7.01 -21.71 -5.05
CA ASN A 84 -8.00 -20.67 -4.84
C ASN A 84 -7.36 -19.28 -5.01
N VAL A 85 -8.08 -18.40 -5.69
CA VAL A 85 -7.76 -16.97 -5.74
C VAL A 85 -8.73 -16.26 -4.80
N ASN A 86 -8.19 -15.69 -3.73
CA ASN A 86 -8.97 -14.81 -2.85
C ASN A 86 -8.91 -13.40 -3.43
N TYR A 87 -10.03 -12.67 -3.37
CA TYR A 87 -10.06 -11.26 -3.75
C TYR A 87 -10.73 -10.42 -2.66
N PHE A 88 -10.21 -9.23 -2.44
CA PHE A 88 -10.81 -8.23 -1.57
C PHE A 88 -10.65 -6.84 -2.16
N SER A 89 -11.68 -6.01 -2.03
CA SER A 89 -11.59 -4.59 -2.30
C SER A 89 -11.17 -3.87 -1.03
N LYS A 90 -10.16 -2.99 -1.15
CA LYS A 90 -9.69 -2.17 -0.04
C LYS A 90 -9.63 -0.71 -0.44
N THR A 91 -10.18 0.14 0.41
CA THR A 91 -10.01 1.58 0.32
C THR A 91 -8.62 1.93 0.81
N THR A 92 -7.82 2.49 -0.07
CA THR A 92 -6.42 2.83 0.21
C THR A 92 -6.20 4.33 0.05
N ARG A 93 -5.27 4.88 0.82
CA ARG A 93 -4.75 6.23 0.61
C ARG A 93 -3.34 6.13 0.05
N LYS A 94 -3.04 6.91 -0.98
CA LYS A 94 -1.70 6.93 -1.57
C LYS A 94 -0.82 7.92 -0.81
N ILE A 95 0.42 7.53 -0.52
CA ILE A 95 1.46 8.39 0.04
C ILE A 95 2.60 8.44 -0.97
N LYS A 96 2.98 9.63 -1.40
CA LYS A 96 4.15 9.83 -2.25
C LYS A 96 5.31 10.30 -1.42
N PHE A 97 6.44 9.60 -1.49
CA PHE A 97 7.66 9.98 -0.78
C PHE A 97 8.63 10.73 -1.67
N GLU A 98 9.20 11.80 -1.14
CA GLU A 98 10.26 12.59 -1.78
C GLU A 98 11.50 12.64 -0.90
N ARG A 99 12.69 12.58 -1.52
CA ARG A 99 13.96 12.57 -0.77
C ARG A 99 14.21 13.92 -0.11
N VAL A 100 14.50 13.89 1.18
CA VAL A 100 14.91 15.07 1.95
C VAL A 100 16.43 15.12 2.06
N ILE A 101 17.01 16.27 1.78
CA ILE A 101 18.42 16.55 2.02
C ILE A 101 18.50 17.30 3.35
N VAL A 102 19.03 16.65 4.38
CA VAL A 102 19.23 17.27 5.69
C VAL A 102 20.61 17.93 5.69
N GLU A 103 20.64 19.25 5.62
CA GLU A 103 21.88 20.01 5.80
C GLU A 103 22.20 20.16 7.29
N LYS A 104 23.44 19.89 7.69
CA LYS A 104 23.93 20.25 9.02
C LYS A 104 24.04 21.77 9.09
N LYS A 105 23.25 22.39 9.97
CA LYS A 105 23.47 23.79 10.40
C LYS A 105 24.62 23.89 11.39
#